data_AF-A0A961RBA6-F1
#
_entry.id   AF-A0A961RBA6-F1
#
_cell.length_a   1.000
_cell.length_b   1.000
_cell.length_c   1.000
_cell.angle_alpha   90.00
_cell.angle_beta   90.00
_cell.angle_gamma   90.00
#
_symmetry.space_group_name_H-M   'P 1'
#
loop_
_entity.id
_entity.type
_entity.pdbx_description
1 polymer ?
#
loop_
_entity_poly.entity_id
_entity_poly.type
_entity_poly.pdbx_seq_one_letter_code
_entity_poly.pdbx_strand_id
1 'polypeptide(L)'
;MTKPAKYRTLFLSDVHLGTPDCQAQMLVDFLREHDAEKIYLVGDIVDCWRMKRKGFYWPQAHNDVVQKLLRKGRAGSDVIYVPGNHDEVLRDWQGIHFGGIVVRDRDIHVTAAGKRLLVIHGDQFDMVVMNHKWLAHLGDWAYAVAMWANKWL
;
A
#
# COMPACT_ATOMS: atom_id res chain seq x y z
N MET A 1 18.95 13.27 19.68
CA MET A 1 18.01 12.52 18.82
C MET A 1 18.21 11.04 19.09
N THR A 2 17.14 10.33 19.46
CA THR A 2 17.15 8.87 19.64
C THR A 2 17.41 8.19 18.30
N LYS A 3 18.19 7.10 18.31
CA LYS A 3 18.45 6.31 17.11
C LYS A 3 17.13 5.64 16.67
N PRO A 4 16.79 5.61 15.37
CA PRO A 4 15.59 4.94 14.89
C PRO A 4 15.56 3.48 15.33
N ALA A 5 14.38 2.97 15.68
CA ALA A 5 14.16 1.56 15.92
C ALA A 5 14.42 0.78 14.63
N LYS A 6 15.21 -0.29 14.69
CA LYS A 6 15.57 -1.11 13.53
C LYS A 6 14.81 -2.41 13.52
N TYR A 7 14.15 -2.71 12.41
CA TYR A 7 13.42 -3.93 12.15
C TYR A 7 14.05 -4.70 10.99
N ARG A 8 13.79 -6.00 10.92
CA ARG A 8 14.18 -6.80 9.75
C ARG A 8 13.33 -6.46 8.52
N THR A 9 12.02 -6.32 8.71
CA THR A 9 11.09 -6.06 7.61
C THR A 9 9.89 -5.23 8.09
N LEU A 10 9.48 -4.26 7.29
CA LEU A 10 8.24 -3.51 7.45
C LEU A 10 7.28 -3.86 6.31
N PHE A 11 5.99 -3.91 6.61
CA PHE A 11 4.90 -4.04 5.63
C PHE A 11 3.98 -2.83 5.81
N LEU A 12 3.73 -2.10 4.72
CA LEU A 12 2.84 -0.95 4.67
C LEU A 12 1.83 -1.19 3.56
N SER A 13 0.54 -0.97 3.79
CA SER A 13 -0.54 -1.10 2.79
C SER A 13 -1.55 0.03 2.96
N ASP A 14 -2.42 0.22 1.96
CA ASP A 14 -3.63 1.05 2.05
C ASP A 14 -3.36 2.48 2.55
N VAL A 15 -2.27 3.07 2.06
CA VAL A 15 -1.88 4.44 2.44
C VAL A 15 -2.73 5.47 1.71
N HIS A 16 -3.09 5.20 0.46
CA HIS A 16 -3.89 6.06 -0.41
C HIS A 16 -3.37 7.50 -0.54
N LEU A 17 -2.07 7.68 -0.79
CA LEU A 17 -1.51 8.98 -1.18
C LEU A 17 -2.25 9.50 -2.40
N GLY A 18 -2.76 10.72 -2.30
CA GLY A 18 -3.61 11.30 -3.33
C GLY A 18 -5.07 11.36 -2.91
N THR A 19 -5.41 11.04 -1.66
CA THR A 19 -6.73 11.22 -1.00
C THR A 19 -6.64 12.23 0.18
N PRO A 20 -7.73 12.93 0.57
CA PRO A 20 -7.70 13.88 1.70
C PRO A 20 -7.62 13.18 3.05
N ASP A 21 -8.14 11.95 3.13
CA ASP A 21 -8.22 11.18 4.37
C ASP A 21 -6.90 10.46 4.70
N CYS A 22 -5.95 10.46 3.76
CA CYS A 22 -4.62 9.90 3.93
C CYS A 22 -3.88 10.53 5.12
N GLN A 23 -3.51 9.70 6.09
CA GLN A 23 -2.74 10.10 7.28
C GLN A 23 -1.24 10.23 6.98
N ALA A 24 -0.88 10.98 5.92
CA ALA A 24 0.49 11.07 5.41
C ALA A 24 1.49 11.57 6.47
N GLN A 25 1.10 12.54 7.31
CA GLN A 25 1.99 13.06 8.35
C GLN A 25 2.35 12.00 9.39
N MET A 26 1.37 11.18 9.82
CA MET A 26 1.62 10.06 10.71
C MET A 26 2.59 9.06 10.08
N LEU A 27 2.45 8.77 8.79
CA LEU A 27 3.37 7.89 8.07
C LEU A 27 4.79 8.49 7.96
N VAL A 28 4.92 9.80 7.73
CA VAL A 28 6.22 10.48 7.72
C VAL A 28 6.93 10.34 9.07
N ASP A 29 6.19 10.50 10.16
CA ASP A 29 6.75 10.41 11.51
C ASP A 29 7.08 8.96 11.88
N PHE A 30 6.22 8.01 11.51
CA PHE A 30 6.52 6.58 11.61
C PHE A 30 7.83 6.22 10.88
N LEU A 31 7.97 6.61 9.60
CA LEU A 31 9.17 6.37 8.79
C LEU A 31 10.41 7.13 9.29
N ARG A 32 10.24 8.16 10.13
CA ARG A 32 11.36 8.86 10.78
C ARG A 32 11.91 8.06 11.94
N GLU A 33 11.02 7.44 12.71
CA GLU A 33 11.37 6.73 13.95
C GLU A 33 11.71 5.25 13.71
N HIS A 34 11.32 4.70 12.56
CA HIS A 34 11.47 3.28 12.24
C HIS A 34 12.30 3.09 10.96
N ASP A 35 13.24 2.16 10.99
CA ASP A 35 14.10 1.71 9.90
C ASP A 35 13.94 0.20 9.68
N ALA A 36 14.14 -0.27 8.45
CA ALA A 36 14.19 -1.70 8.18
C ALA A 36 15.12 -2.07 7.03
N GLU A 37 15.66 -3.29 7.07
CA GLU A 37 16.45 -3.84 5.98
C GLU A 37 15.60 -4.06 4.72
N LYS A 38 14.32 -4.43 4.90
CA LYS A 38 13.35 -4.62 3.82
C LYS A 38 12.05 -3.87 4.12
N ILE A 39 11.48 -3.23 3.13
CA ILE A 39 10.18 -2.53 3.24
C ILE A 39 9.30 -3.00 2.09
N TYR A 40 8.20 -3.67 2.43
CA TYR A 40 7.13 -3.96 1.48
C TYR A 40 6.10 -2.84 1.51
N LEU A 41 5.76 -2.36 0.31
CA LEU A 41 4.62 -1.50 0.05
C LEU A 41 3.58 -2.37 -0.66
N VAL A 42 2.59 -2.85 0.08
CA VAL A 42 1.63 -3.89 -0.31
C VAL A 42 0.31 -3.25 -0.69
N GLY A 43 0.27 -2.69 -1.89
CA GLY A 43 -0.91 -2.17 -2.56
C GLY A 43 -1.48 -0.89 -1.98
N ASP A 44 -2.25 -0.23 -2.85
CA ASP A 44 -3.01 0.99 -2.59
C ASP A 44 -2.21 2.07 -1.84
N ILE A 45 -0.95 2.24 -2.23
CA ILE A 45 -0.06 3.25 -1.64
C ILE A 45 -0.34 4.61 -2.25
N VAL A 46 -0.63 4.64 -3.56
CA VAL A 46 -1.00 5.85 -4.30
C VAL A 46 -2.37 5.64 -4.92
N ASP A 47 -3.30 6.57 -4.68
CA ASP A 47 -4.65 6.49 -5.23
C ASP A 47 -4.76 7.23 -6.57
N CYS A 48 -4.24 6.59 -7.62
CA CYS A 48 -4.30 7.10 -8.99
C CYS A 48 -5.75 7.19 -9.48
N TRP A 49 -6.60 6.25 -9.05
CA TRP A 49 -8.01 6.21 -9.42
C TRP A 49 -8.80 7.43 -8.92
N ARG A 50 -8.65 7.78 -7.64
CA ARG A 50 -9.31 8.95 -7.04
C ARG A 50 -8.82 10.23 -7.69
N MET A 51 -7.52 10.38 -7.91
CA MET A 51 -6.96 11.57 -8.57
C MET A 51 -7.45 11.72 -10.01
N LYS A 52 -7.57 10.62 -10.75
CA LYS A 52 -8.13 10.62 -12.12
C LYS A 52 -9.60 11.03 -12.14
N ARG A 53 -10.41 10.62 -11.14
CA ARG A 53 -11.86 10.91 -11.08
C ARG A 53 -12.21 12.26 -10.48
N LYS A 54 -11.53 12.68 -9.41
CA LYS A 54 -11.90 13.85 -8.58
C LYS A 54 -10.94 15.02 -8.72
N GLY A 55 -9.95 14.91 -9.59
CA GLY A 55 -8.91 15.91 -9.78
C GLY A 55 -7.66 15.63 -8.93
N PHE A 56 -6.55 16.19 -9.37
CA PHE A 56 -5.26 16.02 -8.73
C PHE A 56 -5.24 16.65 -7.33
N TYR A 57 -4.80 15.87 -6.35
CA TYR A 57 -4.66 16.30 -4.96
C TYR A 57 -3.35 15.73 -4.43
N TRP A 58 -2.37 16.59 -4.18
CA TRP A 58 -1.05 16.15 -3.72
C TRP A 58 -0.41 17.17 -2.78
N PRO A 59 -0.83 17.18 -1.50
CA PRO A 59 -0.21 18.04 -0.50
C PRO A 59 1.26 17.70 -0.26
N GLN A 60 2.02 18.63 0.31
CA GLN A 60 3.44 18.45 0.60
C GLN A 60 3.74 17.18 1.42
N ALA A 61 2.90 16.84 2.40
CA ALA A 61 3.08 15.65 3.23
C ALA A 61 3.13 14.35 2.41
N HIS A 62 2.44 14.28 1.26
CA HIS A 62 2.51 13.11 0.37
C HIS A 62 3.87 13.00 -0.31
N ASN A 63 4.41 14.12 -0.78
CA ASN A 63 5.77 14.16 -1.31
C ASN A 63 6.79 13.79 -0.23
N ASP A 64 6.58 14.22 1.02
CA ASP A 64 7.47 13.88 2.13
C ASP A 64 7.50 12.36 2.41
N VAL A 65 6.36 11.66 2.31
CA VAL A 65 6.30 10.18 2.36
C VAL A 65 7.15 9.58 1.25
N VAL A 66 6.94 9.99 0.01
CA VAL A 66 7.71 9.48 -1.14
C VAL A 66 9.21 9.71 -0.94
N GLN A 67 9.60 10.92 -0.52
CA GLN A 67 11.00 11.24 -0.26
C GLN A 67 11.60 10.44 0.89
N LYS A 68 10.83 10.15 1.94
CA LYS A 68 11.27 9.27 3.04
C LYS A 68 11.54 7.86 2.52
N LEU A 69 10.62 7.27 1.76
CA LEU A 69 10.79 5.93 1.18
C LEU A 69 12.00 5.86 0.24
N LEU A 70 12.16 6.84 -0.66
CA LEU A 70 13.31 6.93 -1.56
C LEU A 70 14.63 7.09 -0.78
N ARG A 71 14.64 7.84 0.34
CA ARG A 71 15.82 7.95 1.21
C ARG A 71 16.16 6.61 1.87
N LYS A 72 15.16 5.81 2.30
CA LYS A 72 15.40 4.45 2.84
C LYS A 72 16.03 3.56 1.76
N GLY A 73 15.48 3.57 0.55
CA GLY A 73 16.04 2.84 -0.60
C GLY A 73 17.50 3.22 -0.87
N ARG A 74 17.81 4.53 -0.95
CA ARG A 74 19.20 5.02 -1.11
C ARG A 74 20.13 4.69 0.06
N ALA A 75 19.59 4.53 1.26
CA ALA A 75 20.35 4.10 2.44
C ALA A 75 20.56 2.57 2.49
N GLY A 76 20.08 1.83 1.49
CA GLY A 76 20.30 0.40 1.32
C GLY A 76 19.14 -0.49 1.78
N SER A 77 17.97 0.07 2.11
CA SER A 77 16.77 -0.74 2.35
C SER A 77 16.28 -1.36 1.04
N ASP A 78 15.95 -2.65 1.04
CA ASP A 78 15.27 -3.33 -0.07
C ASP A 78 13.79 -2.95 -0.06
N VAL A 79 13.41 -1.96 -0.88
CA VAL A 79 12.03 -1.46 -0.94
C VAL A 79 11.30 -2.09 -2.13
N ILE A 80 10.30 -2.91 -1.83
CA ILE A 80 9.52 -3.66 -2.84
C ILE A 80 8.11 -3.11 -2.86
N TYR A 81 7.68 -2.65 -4.03
CA TYR A 81 6.33 -2.16 -4.28
C TYR A 81 5.51 -3.23 -4.97
N VAL A 82 4.44 -3.66 -4.34
CA VAL A 82 3.44 -4.58 -4.88
C VAL A 82 2.17 -3.78 -5.15
N PRO A 83 1.84 -3.45 -6.41
CA PRO A 83 0.64 -2.67 -6.70
C PRO A 83 -0.64 -3.41 -6.32
N GLY A 84 -1.64 -2.64 -5.93
CA GLY A 84 -3.04 -3.01 -5.77
C GLY A 84 -3.91 -2.50 -6.92
N ASN A 85 -5.19 -2.26 -6.62
CA ASN A 85 -6.19 -1.86 -7.61
C ASN A 85 -6.32 -0.33 -7.72
N HIS A 86 -5.96 0.45 -6.69
CA HIS A 86 -5.98 1.91 -6.77
C HIS A 86 -4.74 2.50 -7.48
N ASP A 87 -3.64 1.76 -7.48
CA ASP A 87 -2.37 2.06 -8.16
C ASP A 87 -2.08 1.10 -9.31
N GLU A 88 -3.12 0.53 -9.94
CA GLU A 88 -3.03 -0.45 -11.04
C GLU A 88 -2.08 -0.03 -12.17
N VAL A 89 -1.96 1.27 -12.43
CA VAL A 89 -1.07 1.85 -13.45
C VAL A 89 0.39 1.50 -13.22
N LEU A 90 0.80 1.21 -11.98
CA LEU A 90 2.16 0.80 -11.66
C LEU A 90 2.44 -0.66 -12.03
N ARG A 91 1.40 -1.48 -12.29
CA ARG A 91 1.60 -2.86 -12.75
C ARG A 91 2.25 -2.93 -14.13
N ASP A 92 2.08 -1.92 -14.97
CA ASP A 92 2.75 -1.81 -16.27
C ASP A 92 4.26 -1.50 -16.13
N TRP A 93 4.72 -1.17 -14.93
CA TRP A 93 6.08 -0.74 -14.59
C TRP A 93 6.85 -1.82 -13.82
N GLN A 94 6.40 -3.07 -13.90
CA GLN A 94 7.07 -4.22 -13.27
C GLN A 94 8.55 -4.30 -13.68
N GLY A 95 9.42 -4.54 -12.70
CA GLY A 95 10.86 -4.61 -12.92
C GLY A 95 11.55 -3.24 -13.09
N ILE A 96 10.82 -2.13 -13.07
CA ILE A 96 11.42 -0.80 -13.06
C ILE A 96 11.95 -0.48 -11.65
N HIS A 97 13.19 -0.02 -11.61
CA HIS A 97 13.84 0.48 -10.41
C HIS A 97 13.78 2.02 -10.40
N PHE A 98 13.07 2.62 -9.44
CA PHE A 98 13.10 4.07 -9.26
C PHE A 98 13.62 4.43 -7.87
N GLY A 99 14.82 5.00 -7.82
CA GLY A 99 15.44 5.50 -6.58
C GLY A 99 15.57 4.46 -5.45
N GLY A 100 15.74 3.19 -5.80
CA GLY A 100 15.87 2.08 -4.85
C GLY A 100 14.57 1.31 -4.57
N ILE A 101 13.45 1.68 -5.21
CA ILE A 101 12.18 0.97 -5.12
C ILE A 101 12.01 0.07 -6.35
N VAL A 102 11.64 -1.19 -6.13
CA VAL A 102 11.41 -2.18 -7.19
C VAL A 102 9.94 -2.56 -7.24
N VAL A 103 9.32 -2.42 -8.40
CA VAL A 103 7.93 -2.86 -8.60
C VAL A 103 7.88 -4.34 -8.95
N ARG A 104 7.03 -5.09 -8.24
CA ARG A 104 6.76 -6.52 -8.50
C ARG A 104 5.26 -6.76 -8.41
N ASP A 105 4.72 -7.64 -9.25
CA ASP A 105 3.30 -8.05 -9.13
C ASP A 105 3.02 -8.83 -7.84
N ARG A 106 4.01 -9.60 -7.38
CA ARG A 106 4.01 -10.35 -6.13
C ARG A 106 5.45 -10.65 -5.71
N ASP A 107 5.66 -10.99 -4.43
CA ASP A 107 6.97 -11.40 -3.93
C ASP A 107 6.89 -12.54 -2.92
N ILE A 108 8.01 -13.23 -2.67
CA ILE A 108 8.11 -14.23 -1.60
C ILE A 108 8.99 -13.67 -0.48
N HIS A 109 8.37 -13.35 0.65
CA HIS A 109 9.10 -12.99 1.86
C HIS A 109 9.55 -14.25 2.60
N VAL A 110 10.82 -14.31 2.99
CA VAL A 110 11.35 -15.36 3.88
C VAL A 110 11.49 -14.79 5.29
N THR A 111 10.74 -15.36 6.24
CA THR A 111 10.75 -14.92 7.64
C THR A 111 12.05 -15.29 8.34
N ALA A 112 12.28 -14.76 9.55
CA ALA A 112 13.43 -15.13 10.37
C ALA A 112 13.49 -16.62 10.72
N ALA A 113 12.34 -17.30 10.77
CA ALA A 113 12.23 -18.74 10.98
C ALA A 113 12.29 -19.56 9.67
N GLY A 114 12.60 -18.94 8.53
CA GLY A 114 12.70 -19.63 7.23
C GLY A 114 11.35 -19.94 6.57
N LYS A 115 10.22 -19.47 7.11
CA LYS A 115 8.91 -19.63 6.47
C LYS A 115 8.84 -18.74 5.24
N ARG A 116 8.23 -19.25 4.17
CA ARG A 116 7.98 -18.51 2.92
C ARG A 116 6.55 -17.97 2.96
N LEU A 117 6.40 -16.65 2.85
CA LEU A 117 5.11 -15.96 2.79
C LEU A 117 4.96 -15.33 1.40
N LEU A 118 3.82 -15.55 0.76
CA LEU A 118 3.46 -14.83 -0.46
C LEU A 118 3.00 -13.43 -0.09
N VAL A 119 3.61 -12.41 -0.70
CA VAL A 119 3.26 -11.01 -0.57
C VAL A 119 2.57 -10.57 -1.86
N ILE A 120 1.33 -10.11 -1.71
CA ILE A 120 0.35 -9.83 -2.77
C ILE A 120 -0.68 -8.86 -2.17
N HIS A 121 -1.28 -7.96 -2.95
CA HIS A 121 -2.30 -7.03 -2.44
C HIS A 121 -3.59 -7.77 -2.03
N GLY A 122 -4.19 -8.51 -2.96
CA GLY A 122 -5.39 -9.30 -2.69
C GLY A 122 -6.50 -9.11 -3.71
N ASP A 123 -6.51 -7.97 -4.40
CA ASP A 123 -7.40 -7.67 -5.55
C ASP A 123 -7.35 -8.74 -6.66
N GLN A 124 -6.21 -9.42 -6.81
CA GLN A 124 -6.06 -10.57 -7.70
C GLN A 124 -6.96 -11.76 -7.32
N PHE A 125 -7.35 -11.90 -6.05
CA PHE A 125 -8.33 -12.89 -5.59
C PHE A 125 -9.76 -12.37 -5.64
N ASP A 126 -9.97 -11.07 -5.59
CA ASP A 126 -11.27 -10.49 -5.93
C ASP A 126 -11.63 -10.86 -7.37
N MET A 127 -10.67 -10.93 -8.29
CA MET A 127 -10.87 -11.44 -9.66
C MET A 127 -11.27 -12.92 -9.72
N VAL A 128 -10.86 -13.76 -8.76
CA VAL A 128 -11.28 -15.17 -8.64
C VAL A 128 -12.70 -15.26 -8.07
N VAL A 129 -13.06 -14.37 -7.13
CA VAL A 129 -14.45 -14.16 -6.66
C VAL A 129 -15.31 -13.48 -7.75
N MET A 130 -14.72 -12.70 -8.67
CA MET A 130 -15.38 -11.98 -9.76
C MET A 130 -15.93 -12.88 -10.86
N ASN A 131 -15.66 -14.19 -10.88
CA ASN A 131 -16.47 -15.09 -11.69
C ASN A 131 -17.93 -15.20 -11.17
N HIS A 132 -18.18 -14.70 -9.96
CA HIS A 132 -19.50 -14.48 -9.41
C HIS A 132 -19.67 -13.01 -8.98
N LYS A 133 -19.52 -12.04 -9.91
CA LYS A 133 -19.72 -10.59 -9.66
C LYS A 133 -21.00 -10.25 -8.87
N TRP A 134 -22.03 -11.09 -8.98
CA TRP A 134 -23.27 -10.95 -8.21
C TRP A 134 -23.08 -11.06 -6.69
N LEU A 135 -22.10 -11.84 -6.20
CA LEU A 135 -21.80 -12.00 -4.78
C LEU A 135 -21.20 -10.72 -4.18
N ALA A 136 -20.35 -10.01 -4.93
CA ALA A 136 -19.82 -8.72 -4.49
C ALA A 136 -20.93 -7.67 -4.38
N HIS A 137 -21.84 -7.61 -5.36
CA HIS A 137 -23.02 -6.74 -5.30
C HIS A 137 -23.98 -7.11 -4.15
N LEU A 138 -24.15 -8.42 -3.88
CA LEU A 138 -24.92 -8.90 -2.75
C LEU A 138 -24.27 -8.52 -1.41
N GLY A 139 -22.94 -8.63 -1.32
CA GLY A 139 -22.15 -8.25 -0.15
C GLY A 139 -22.21 -6.75 0.14
N ASP A 140 -22.02 -5.91 -0.88
CA ASP A 140 -22.15 -4.45 -0.77
C ASP A 140 -23.56 -4.04 -0.34
N TRP A 141 -24.59 -4.68 -0.90
CA TRP A 141 -25.97 -4.43 -0.51
C TRP A 141 -26.23 -4.87 0.93
N ALA A 142 -25.79 -6.06 1.32
CA ALA A 142 -25.96 -6.57 2.68
C ALA A 142 -25.21 -5.70 3.71
N TYR A 143 -24.01 -5.23 3.37
CA TYR A 143 -23.24 -4.31 4.20
C TYR A 143 -23.93 -2.95 4.35
N ALA A 144 -24.47 -2.39 3.26
CA ALA A 144 -25.25 -1.14 3.31
C ALA A 144 -26.51 -1.29 4.18
N VAL A 145 -27.22 -2.42 4.08
CA VAL A 145 -28.37 -2.75 4.92
C VAL A 145 -27.96 -2.91 6.38
N ALA A 146 -26.86 -3.60 6.67
CA ALA A 146 -26.35 -3.75 8.03
C ALA A 146 -25.96 -2.40 8.65
N MET A 147 -25.29 -1.54 7.89
CA MET A 147 -24.98 -0.18 8.34
C MET A 147 -26.23 0.69 8.54
N TRP A 148 -27.26 0.53 7.71
CA TRP A 148 -28.54 1.22 7.88
C TRP A 148 -29.26 0.74 9.14
N ALA A 149 -29.36 -0.57 9.34
CA ALA A 149 -29.98 -1.16 10.54
C ALA A 149 -29.25 -0.74 11.82
N ASN A 150 -27.91 -0.72 11.81
CA ASN A 150 -27.09 -0.27 12.93
C ASN A 150 -27.23 1.24 13.24
N LYS A 151 -27.76 2.04 12.31
CA LYS A 151 -28.05 3.48 12.55
C LYS A 151 -29.45 3.73 13.12
N TRP A 152 -30.34 2.75 13.09
CA TRP A 152 -31.73 2.84 13.58
C TRP A 152 -31.98 2.05 14.87
N LEU A 153 -30.96 1.34 15.37
CA LEU A 153 -30.83 0.88 16.76
C LEU A 153 -30.03 1.91 17.57
#